data_AF-A0AAX1MFG6-F1
#
_entry.id   AF-A0AAX1MFG6-F1
#
_cell.length_a   1.000
_cell.length_b   1.000
_cell.length_c   1.000
_cell.angle_alpha   90.00
_cell.angle_beta   90.00
_cell.angle_gamma   90.00
#
_symmetry.space_group_name_H-M   'P 1'
#
loop_
_entity.id
_entity.type
_entity.pdbx_description
1 polymer ?
#
loop_
_entity_poly.entity_id
_entity_poly.type
_entity_poly.pdbx_seq_one_letter_code
_entity_poly.pdbx_strand_id
1 'polypeptide(L)'
;MDQAFNRNIGKVVIQSALSGDMQAASLVLSRIAPTLKAQTETVQFELDATASVTEQAQSVLQAIADDNVAPDVGKQIIEAINALNGIRQIDELEQRINALEKH
;
A
#
# COMPACT_ATOMS: atom_id res chain seq x y z
N MET A 1 38.19 4.83 -7.76
CA MET A 1 38.36 3.84 -6.67
C MET A 1 38.28 2.46 -7.27
N ASP A 2 39.25 1.60 -6.95
CA ASP A 2 39.34 0.21 -7.40
C ASP A 2 38.35 -0.69 -6.62
N GLN A 3 37.85 -1.77 -7.24
CA GLN A 3 37.06 -2.80 -6.58
C GLN A 3 37.74 -3.43 -5.36
N ALA A 4 39.08 -3.58 -5.38
CA ALA A 4 39.82 -4.09 -4.23
C ALA A 4 39.73 -3.14 -3.02
N PHE A 5 39.72 -1.82 -3.28
CA PHE A 5 39.50 -0.81 -2.24
C PHE A 5 38.11 -0.95 -1.61
N ASN A 6 37.06 -1.07 -2.43
CA ASN A 6 35.68 -1.25 -1.94
C ASN A 6 35.51 -2.55 -1.14
N ARG A 7 36.13 -3.65 -1.58
CA ARG A 7 36.10 -4.94 -0.87
C ARG A 7 36.79 -4.87 0.50
N ASN A 8 37.86 -4.09 0.61
CA ASN A 8 38.56 -3.89 1.88
C ASN A 8 37.73 -3.07 2.87
N ILE A 9 37.06 -2.01 2.43
CA ILE A 9 36.12 -1.25 3.27
C ILE A 9 35.00 -2.16 3.79
N GLY A 10 34.42 -3.00 2.93
CA GLY A 10 33.38 -3.94 3.33
C GLY A 10 33.82 -4.88 4.47
N LYS A 11 35.05 -5.43 4.39
CA LYS A 11 35.61 -6.30 5.45
C LYS A 11 35.76 -5.57 6.79
N VAL A 12 36.28 -4.35 6.76
CA VAL A 12 36.49 -3.54 7.97
C VAL A 12 35.15 -3.25 8.65
N VAL A 13 34.14 -2.84 7.87
CA VAL A 13 32.80 -2.55 8.39
C VAL A 13 32.15 -3.80 9.00
N ILE A 14 32.28 -4.96 8.36
CA ILE A 14 31.77 -6.23 8.89
C ILE A 14 32.46 -6.60 10.21
N GLN A 15 33.78 -6.41 10.31
CA GLN A 15 34.52 -6.73 11.52
C GLN A 15 34.15 -5.80 12.69
N SER A 16 33.93 -4.51 12.43
CA SER A 16 33.41 -3.57 13.43
C SER A 16 32.02 -3.97 13.92
N ALA A 17 31.12 -4.35 12.99
CA ALA A 17 29.79 -4.83 13.32
C ALA A 17 29.83 -6.08 14.23
N LEU A 18 30.65 -7.07 13.88
CA LEU A 18 30.85 -8.29 14.68
C LEU A 18 31.46 -8.01 16.06
N SER A 19 32.17 -6.89 16.22
CA SER A 19 32.77 -6.46 17.49
C SER A 19 31.81 -5.65 18.37
N GLY A 20 30.56 -5.47 17.96
CA GLY A 20 29.52 -4.80 18.76
C GLY A 20 29.27 -3.33 18.40
N ASP A 21 29.86 -2.81 17.33
CA ASP A 21 29.49 -1.49 16.82
C ASP A 21 28.08 -1.54 16.20
N MET A 22 27.09 -1.03 16.94
CA MET A 22 25.68 -1.02 16.54
C MET A 22 25.42 -0.20 15.27
N GLN A 23 26.24 0.82 14.97
CA GLN A 23 26.10 1.62 13.74
C GLN A 23 26.62 0.82 12.54
N ALA A 24 27.79 0.19 12.67
CA ALA A 24 28.31 -0.72 11.64
C ALA A 24 27.37 -1.92 11.41
N ALA A 25 26.81 -2.48 12.49
CA ALA A 25 25.83 -3.56 12.42
C ALA A 25 24.56 -3.13 11.68
N SER A 26 24.01 -1.95 11.97
CA SER A 26 22.86 -1.39 11.24
C SER A 26 23.16 -1.22 9.75
N LEU A 27 24.34 -0.68 9.41
CA LEU A 27 24.77 -0.50 8.02
C LEU A 27 24.87 -1.83 7.27
N VAL A 28 25.47 -2.85 7.89
CA VAL A 28 25.60 -4.20 7.33
C VAL A 28 24.21 -4.85 7.19
N LEU A 29 23.38 -4.80 8.23
CA LEU A 29 22.04 -5.37 8.23
C LEU A 29 21.14 -4.74 7.15
N SER A 30 21.26 -3.43 6.90
CA SER A 30 20.51 -2.74 5.83
C SER A 30 20.81 -3.25 4.41
N ARG A 31 21.94 -3.97 4.24
CA ARG A 31 22.40 -4.51 2.95
C ARG A 31 22.20 -6.02 2.83
N ILE A 32 22.16 -6.74 3.94
CA ILE A 32 22.04 -8.21 3.98
C ILE A 32 20.58 -8.64 4.21
N ALA A 33 19.86 -7.91 5.06
CA ALA A 33 18.44 -8.14 5.25
C ALA A 33 17.67 -7.21 4.30
N PRO A 34 16.73 -7.71 3.48
CA PRO A 34 15.75 -6.83 2.87
C PRO A 34 15.08 -6.05 4.00
N THR A 35 14.94 -4.73 3.85
CA THR A 35 14.06 -3.98 4.74
C THR A 35 12.71 -4.68 4.66
N LEU A 36 12.26 -5.28 5.76
CA LEU A 36 10.87 -5.73 5.84
C LEU A 36 10.06 -4.45 5.65
N LYS A 37 9.57 -4.22 4.43
CA LYS A 37 8.49 -3.27 4.25
C LYS A 37 7.39 -3.78 5.17
N ALA A 38 6.88 -2.90 6.03
CA ALA A 38 5.64 -3.19 6.73
C ALA A 38 4.63 -3.58 5.65
N GLN A 39 4.32 -4.87 5.58
CA GLN A 39 3.26 -5.35 4.71
C GLN A 39 2.00 -5.20 5.54
N THR A 40 1.07 -4.38 5.04
CA THR A 40 -0.27 -4.34 5.58
C THR A 40 -0.84 -5.75 5.45
N GLU A 41 -1.36 -6.28 6.55
CA GLU A 41 -1.97 -7.60 6.56
C GLU A 41 -3.18 -7.61 5.61
N THR A 42 -3.40 -8.74 4.93
CA THR A 42 -4.56 -8.90 4.06
C THR A 42 -5.83 -8.88 4.90
N VAL A 43 -6.80 -8.07 4.50
CA VAL A 43 -8.10 -8.01 5.17
C VAL A 43 -9.13 -8.87 4.45
N GLN A 44 -10.05 -9.47 5.19
CA GLN A 44 -11.12 -10.32 4.66
C GLN A 44 -12.46 -9.79 5.17
N PHE A 45 -13.32 -9.31 4.27
CA PHE A 45 -14.68 -8.90 4.59
C PHE A 45 -15.58 -9.08 3.36
N GLU A 46 -16.89 -9.19 3.57
CA GLU A 46 -17.86 -9.31 2.50
C GLU A 46 -18.13 -7.93 1.88
N LEU A 47 -18.02 -7.85 0.55
CA LEU A 47 -18.31 -6.65 -0.22
C LEU A 47 -19.11 -7.02 -1.46
N ASP A 48 -20.34 -6.54 -1.54
CA ASP A 48 -21.13 -6.60 -2.78
C ASP A 48 -20.73 -5.45 -3.70
N ALA A 49 -19.94 -5.76 -4.73
CA ALA A 49 -19.49 -4.78 -5.72
C ALA A 49 -20.62 -4.23 -6.62
N THR A 50 -21.80 -4.85 -6.61
CA THR A 50 -22.96 -4.41 -7.37
C THR A 50 -23.88 -3.47 -6.59
N ALA A 51 -23.72 -3.42 -5.27
CA ALA A 51 -24.46 -2.52 -4.40
C ALA A 51 -24.13 -1.04 -4.64
N SER A 52 -24.96 -0.14 -4.12
CA SER A 52 -24.69 1.29 -4.19
C SER A 52 -23.39 1.66 -3.46
N VAL A 53 -22.78 2.77 -3.85
CA VAL A 53 -21.56 3.29 -3.22
C VAL A 53 -21.73 3.50 -1.70
N THR A 54 -22.92 3.93 -1.29
CA THR A 54 -23.25 4.10 0.13
C THR A 54 -23.29 2.76 0.87
N GLU A 55 -23.91 1.73 0.30
CA GLU A 55 -23.96 0.39 0.89
C GLU A 55 -22.55 -0.23 0.96
N GLN A 56 -21.75 -0.07 -0.09
CA GLN A 56 -20.35 -0.52 -0.08
C GLN A 56 -19.54 0.16 1.03
N ALA A 57 -19.68 1.48 1.20
CA ALA A 57 -19.01 2.20 2.29
C ALA A 57 -19.48 1.75 3.68
N GLN A 58 -20.78 1.45 3.84
CA GLN A 58 -21.33 0.90 5.08
C GLN A 58 -20.75 -0.48 5.39
N SER A 59 -20.61 -1.36 4.39
CA SER A 59 -19.96 -2.67 4.57
C SER A 59 -18.52 -2.55 5.05
N VAL A 60 -17.77 -1.56 4.54
CA VAL A 60 -16.40 -1.28 5.03
C VAL A 60 -16.42 -0.79 6.48
N LEU A 61 -17.32 0.14 6.83
CA LEU A 61 -17.45 0.61 8.21
C LEU A 61 -17.83 -0.51 9.18
N GLN A 62 -18.71 -1.42 8.76
CA GLN A 62 -19.07 -2.60 9.53
C GLN A 62 -17.86 -3.53 9.72
N ALA A 63 -17.09 -3.77 8.66
CA ALA A 63 -15.87 -4.58 8.73
C ALA A 63 -14.81 -3.98 9.68
N ILE A 64 -14.74 -2.66 9.80
CA ILE A 64 -13.91 -1.98 10.81
C ILE A 64 -14.46 -2.23 12.22
N ALA A 65 -15.79 -2.10 12.40
CA ALA A 65 -16.43 -2.30 13.69
C ALA A 65 -16.31 -3.76 14.21
N ASP A 66 -16.22 -4.72 13.29
CA ASP A 66 -16.06 -6.15 13.59
C ASP A 66 -14.57 -6.57 13.70
N ASP A 67 -13.63 -5.61 13.74
CA ASP A 67 -12.18 -5.84 13.81
C ASP A 67 -11.58 -6.64 12.62
N ASN A 68 -12.33 -6.82 11.53
CA ASN A 68 -11.84 -7.50 10.31
C ASN A 68 -10.94 -6.60 9.45
N VAL A 69 -11.08 -5.28 9.59
CA VAL A 69 -10.34 -4.27 8.82
C VAL A 69 -9.82 -3.19 9.76
N ALA A 70 -8.51 -2.91 9.71
CA ALA A 70 -7.94 -1.81 10.47
C ALA A 70 -8.49 -0.44 9.99
N PRO A 71 -8.71 0.55 10.87
CA PRO A 71 -9.33 1.82 10.49
C PRO A 71 -8.61 2.60 9.37
N ASP A 72 -7.28 2.54 9.34
CA ASP A 72 -6.45 3.17 8.31
C ASP A 72 -6.58 2.48 6.94
N VAL A 73 -6.73 1.15 6.93
CA VAL A 73 -7.02 0.35 5.72
C VAL A 73 -8.45 0.63 5.24
N GLY A 74 -9.42 0.64 6.15
CA GLY A 74 -10.82 0.92 5.82
C GLY A 74 -11.00 2.30 5.19
N LYS A 75 -10.28 3.32 5.69
CA LYS A 75 -10.24 4.64 5.06
C LYS A 75 -9.75 4.57 3.60
N GLN A 76 -8.65 3.86 3.34
CA GLN A 76 -8.11 3.69 1.98
C GLN A 76 -9.10 2.99 1.04
N ILE A 77 -9.82 1.99 1.54
CA ILE A 77 -10.85 1.29 0.76
C ILE A 77 -12.00 2.23 0.40
N ILE A 78 -12.49 3.04 1.36
CA ILE A 78 -13.56 4.03 1.09
C ILE A 78 -13.11 5.08 0.07
N GLU A 79 -11.86 5.54 0.16
CA GLU A 79 -11.28 6.46 -0.84
C GLU A 79 -11.25 5.82 -2.24
N ALA A 80 -10.89 4.53 -2.34
CA ALA A 80 -10.90 3.80 -3.60
C ALA A 80 -12.31 3.63 -4.18
N ILE A 81 -13.32 3.34 -3.34
CA ILE A 81 -14.73 3.26 -3.75
C ILE A 81 -15.20 4.61 -4.31
N ASN A 82 -14.87 5.72 -3.65
CA ASN A 82 -15.22 7.06 -4.13
C ASN A 82 -14.54 7.41 -5.46
N ALA A 83 -13.28 7.02 -5.64
CA ALA A 83 -12.57 7.20 -6.91
C ALA A 83 -13.25 6.44 -8.06
N LEU A 84 -13.66 5.19 -7.82
CA LEU A 84 -14.41 4.39 -8.80
C LEU A 84 -15.76 5.04 -9.14
N ASN A 85 -16.48 5.55 -8.13
CA ASN A 85 -17.74 6.26 -8.37
C ASN A 85 -17.55 7.51 -9.24
N GLY A 86 -16.48 8.27 -9.03
CA GLY A 86 -16.14 9.42 -9.85
C GLY A 86 -15.93 9.05 -11.33
N ILE A 87 -15.24 7.94 -11.59
CA ILE A 87 -15.04 7.41 -12.96
C ILE A 87 -16.40 7.06 -13.59
N ARG A 88 -17.26 6.33 -12.87
CA ARG A 88 -18.60 5.98 -13.36
C ARG A 88 -19.46 7.19 -13.70
N GLN A 89 -19.42 8.23 -12.87
CA GLN A 89 -20.16 9.46 -13.12
C GLN A 89 -19.66 10.17 -14.40
N ILE A 90 -18.36 10.14 -14.68
CA ILE A 90 -17.79 10.68 -15.92
C ILE A 90 -18.32 9.87 -17.12
N ASP A 91 -18.26 8.54 -17.04
CA ASP A 91 -18.74 7.65 -18.11
C ASP A 91 -20.25 7.88 -18.40
N GLU A 92 -21.07 8.00 -17.36
CA GLU A 92 -22.51 8.26 -17.48
C GLU A 92 -22.79 9.63 -18.12
N LEU A 93 -22.01 10.66 -17.78
CA LEU A 93 -22.12 11.99 -18.40
C LEU A 93 -21.72 11.95 -19.87
N GLU A 94 -20.64 11.27 -20.22
CA GLU A 94 -20.19 11.11 -21.61
C GLU A 94 -21.26 10.39 -22.45
N GLN A 95 -21.85 9.31 -21.92
CA GLN A 95 -22.94 8.60 -22.59
C GLN A 95 -24.14 9.51 -22.86
N ARG A 96 -24.52 10.35 -21.88
CA ARG A 96 -25.63 11.28 -22.02
C ARG A 96 -25.35 12.37 -23.05
N ILE A 97 -24.13 12.91 -23.07
CA ILE A 97 -23.71 13.92 -24.08
C ILE A 97 -23.77 13.31 -25.48
N ASN A 98 -23.16 12.14 -25.68
CA ASN A 98 -23.16 11.45 -26.97
C ASN A 98 -24.57 11.11 -27.48
N ALA A 99 -25.52 10.84 -26.58
CA ALA A 99 -26.92 10.60 -26.95
C ALA A 99 -27.61 11.87 -27.43
N LEU A 100 -27.29 13.03 -26.84
CA LEU A 100 -27.84 14.33 -27.22
C LEU A 100 -27.26 14.83 -28.54
N GLU A 101 -25.98 14.56 -28.83
CA GLU A 101 -25.32 15.00 -30.06
C GLU A 101 -25.73 14.21 -31.32
N LYS A 102 -26.36 13.04 -31.16
CA LYS A 102 -26.85 12.20 -32.27
C LYS A 102 -28.25 12.60 -32.77
N HIS A 103 -28.84 13.65 -32.20
CA HIS A 103 -30.14 14.22 -32.57
C HIS A 103 -29.98 15.63 -33.14
#